data_AF-A0A977KSB3-F1
#
_entry.id   AF-A0A977KSB3-F1
#
_cell.length_a   1.000
_cell.length_b   1.000
_cell.length_c   1.000
_cell.angle_alpha   90.00
_cell.angle_beta   90.00
_cell.angle_gamma   90.00
#
_symmetry.space_group_name_H-M   'P 1'
#
loop_
_entity.id
_entity.type
_entity.pdbx_description
1 polymer ?
#
loop_
_entity_poly.entity_id
_entity_poly.type
_entity_poly.pdbx_seq_one_letter_code
_entity_poly.pdbx_strand_id
1 'polypeptide(L)' 'MQIPQELFLLTKEVSIRKEGEKLIIEPYLQKKLVEILATLDDIDEEFPNIDEGLLPLDNIEL' A
#
# COMPACT_ATOMS: atom_id res chain seq x y z
N MET A 1 -14.63 -5.98 -30.40
CA MET A 1 -13.66 -4.87 -30.41
C MET A 1 -12.30 -5.41 -30.04
N GLN A 2 -11.25 -4.96 -30.71
CA GLN A 2 -9.88 -5.30 -30.37
C GLN A 2 -9.21 -4.04 -29.85
N ILE A 3 -8.57 -4.14 -28.68
CA ILE A 3 -7.81 -3.03 -28.12
C ILE A 3 -6.48 -2.96 -28.91
N PRO A 4 -6.03 -1.77 -29.34
CA PRO A 4 -4.69 -1.58 -29.91
C PRO A 4 -3.59 -2.03 -28.93
N GLN A 5 -2.50 -2.59 -29.44
CA GLN A 5 -1.45 -3.17 -28.59
C GLN A 5 -0.78 -2.14 -27.69
N GLU A 6 -0.62 -0.90 -28.18
CA GLU A 6 -0.08 0.22 -27.42
C GLU A 6 -0.95 0.64 -26.22
N LEU A 7 -2.22 0.21 -26.19
CA LEU A 7 -3.16 0.47 -25.09
C LEU A 7 -3.30 -0.73 -24.14
N PHE A 8 -2.52 -1.80 -24.32
CA PHE A 8 -2.55 -2.94 -23.41
C PHE A 8 -1.95 -2.56 -22.07
N LEU A 9 -2.72 -2.76 -21.01
CA LEU A 9 -2.23 -2.66 -19.65
C LEU A 9 -1.45 -3.94 -19.31
N LEU A 10 -0.33 -3.78 -18.60
CA LEU A 10 0.52 -4.90 -18.18
C LEU A 10 -0.10 -5.69 -17.01
N THR A 11 -1.19 -5.20 -16.42
CA THR A 11 -1.88 -5.81 -15.28
C THR A 11 -2.99 -6.74 -15.73
N LYS A 12 -3.29 -7.75 -14.92
CA LYS A 12 -4.42 -8.67 -15.14
C LYS A 12 -5.74 -8.14 -14.55
N GLU A 13 -5.65 -7.20 -13.61
CA GLU A 13 -6.77 -6.58 -12.93
C GLU A 13 -6.84 -5.09 -13.29
N VAL A 14 -8.06 -4.59 -13.48
CA VAL A 14 -8.34 -3.20 -13.86
C VAL A 14 -9.57 -2.68 -13.13
N SER A 15 -9.56 -1.40 -12.80
CA SER A 15 -10.78 -0.66 -12.43
C SER A 15 -11.44 -0.12 -13.69
N ILE A 16 -12.76 -0.30 -13.79
CA ILE A 16 -13.56 0.25 -14.90
C ILE A 16 -14.64 1.16 -14.32
N ARG A 17 -14.71 2.39 -14.83
CA ARG A 17 -15.77 3.33 -14.48
C ARG A 17 -16.27 4.11 -15.69
N LYS A 18 -17.52 4.59 -15.63
CA LYS A 18 -18.14 5.39 -16.69
C LYS A 18 -18.16 6.86 -16.29
N GLU A 19 -17.62 7.72 -17.15
CA GLU A 19 -17.65 9.18 -17.01
C GLU A 19 -18.34 9.78 -18.22
N GLY A 20 -19.62 10.13 -18.06
CA GLY A 20 -20.47 10.59 -19.17
C GLY A 20 -20.59 9.51 -20.25
N GLU A 21 -20.10 9.81 -21.45
CA GLU A 21 -20.06 8.87 -22.59
C GLU A 21 -18.75 8.06 -22.68
N LYS A 22 -17.82 8.25 -21.75
CA LYS A 22 -16.51 7.60 -21.77
C LYS A 22 -16.46 6.42 -20.80
N LEU A 23 -15.75 5.37 -21.19
CA LEU A 23 -15.28 4.34 -20.26
C LEU A 23 -13.82 4.61 -19.92
N ILE A 24 -13.54 4.75 -18.64
CA ILE A 24 -12.18 4.87 -18.10
C ILE A 24 -11.75 3.50 -17.59
N ILE A 25 -10.61 3.04 -18.10
CA ILE A 25 -10.00 1.76 -17.73
C ILE A 25 -8.60 2.09 -17.20
N GLU A 26 -8.33 1.73 -15.96
CA GLU A 26 -7.04 1.97 -15.31
C GLU A 26 -6.54 0.69 -14.62
N PRO A 27 -5.21 0.47 -14.53
CA PRO A 27 -4.67 -0.66 -13.78
C PRO A 27 -5.22 -0.69 -12.36
N TYR A 28 -5.68 -1.86 -11.92
CA TYR A 28 -6.02 -2.06 -10.53
C TYR A 28 -4.72 -2.16 -9.75
N LEU A 29 -4.36 -1.08 -9.06
CA LEU A 29 -3.24 -1.13 -8.13
C LEU A 29 -3.69 -1.96 -6.92
N GLN A 30 -2.93 -3.02 -6.61
CA GLN A 30 -3.13 -3.73 -5.35
C GLN A 30 -3.16 -2.74 -4.20
N LYS A 31 -4.01 -3.02 -3.20
CA LYS A 31 -4.13 -2.18 -2.00
C LYS A 31 -2.75 -1.77 -1.53
N LYS A 32 -2.50 -0.46 -1.48
CA LYS A 32 -1.24 0.04 -0.97
C LYS A 32 -1.08 -0.45 0.46
N LEU A 33 0.15 -0.66 0.92
CA LEU A 33 0.41 -1.08 2.31
C LEU A 33 -0.39 -0.22 3.32
N VAL A 34 -0.51 1.08 3.05
CA VAL A 34 -1.34 2.02 3.85
C VAL A 34 -2.82 1.62 3.95
N GLU A 35 -3.43 1.12 2.87
CA GLU A 35 -4.83 0.67 2.87
C GLU A 35 -5.01 -0.63 3.65
N ILE A 36 -3.98 -1.48 3.69
CA ILE A 36 -4.01 -2.70 4.52
C ILE A 36 -3.84 -2.33 6.00
N LEU A 37 -2.88 -1.47 6.32
CA LEU A 37 -2.67 -0.99 7.69
C LEU A 37 -3.92 -0.30 8.25
N ALA A 38 -4.66 0.45 7.42
CA ALA A 38 -5.91 1.10 7.81
C ALA A 38 -7.08 0.12 8.08
N THR A 39 -6.93 -1.17 7.71
CA THR A 39 -7.94 -2.21 7.98
C THR A 39 -7.61 -3.10 9.16
N LEU A 40 -6.44 -2.90 9.79
CA LEU A 40 -6.07 -3.65 10.98
C LEU A 40 -6.85 -3.12 12.19
N ASP A 41 -7.34 -4.03 13.01
CA ASP A 41 -7.91 -3.69 14.32
C ASP A 41 -6.81 -3.19 15.26
N ASP A 42 -7.22 -2.46 16.30
CA ASP A 42 -6.31 -2.04 17.36
C ASP A 42 -5.68 -3.27 18.03
N ILE A 43 -4.40 -3.16 18.39
CA ILE A 43 -3.67 -4.21 19.09
C ILE A 43 -3.83 -3.96 20.60
N ASP A 44 -4.52 -4.87 21.28
CA ASP A 44 -4.70 -4.83 22.75
C ASP A 44 -3.47 -5.33 23.53
N GLU A 45 -2.47 -5.88 22.84
CA GLU A 45 -1.22 -6.36 23.45
C GLU A 45 -0.30 -5.18 23.77
N GLU A 46 0.15 -5.11 25.03
CA GLU A 46 1.20 -4.19 25.45
C GLU A 46 2.50 -4.53 24.73
N PHE A 47 3.10 -3.55 24.06
CA PHE A 47 4.39 -3.75 23.43
C PHE A 47 5.46 -4.04 24.48
N PRO A 48 6.34 -5.03 24.25
CA PRO A 48 7.43 -5.31 25.18
C PRO A 48 8.36 -4.10 25.28
N ASN A 49 9.04 -3.97 26.42
CA ASN A 49 10.10 -2.98 26.55
C ASN A 49 11.29 -3.36 25.66
N ILE A 50 11.40 -2.73 24.49
CA ILE A 50 12.51 -2.97 23.56
C ILE A 50 13.85 -2.47 24.09
N ASP A 51 13.83 -1.60 25.10
CA ASP A 51 15.04 -1.11 25.75
C ASP A 51 15.54 -2.05 26.85
N GLU A 52 14.81 -3.12 27.16
CA GLU A 52 15.22 -4.10 28.16
C GLU A 52 16.51 -4.80 27.74
N GLY A 53 17.55 -4.66 28.55
CA GLY A 53 18.86 -5.26 28.28
C GLY A 53 19.71 -4.50 27.26
N LEU A 54 19.26 -3.34 26.75
CA LEU A 54 20.12 -2.48 25.96
C LEU A 54 21.26 -1.95 26.81
N LEU A 55 22.45 -1.91 26.20
CA LEU A 55 23.58 -1.22 26.78
C LEU A 55 23.30 0.29 26.83
N PRO A 56 23.91 1.03 27.77
CA PRO A 56 23.85 2.48 27.77
C PRO A 56 24.27 3.06 26.42
N LEU A 57 23.69 4.20 26.04
CA LEU A 57 24.13 4.95 24.87
C LEU A 57 25.62 5.28 24.98
N ASP A 58 26.31 5.22 23.85
CA ASP A 58 27.69 5.70 23.76
C ASP A 58 27.74 7.19 24.08
N ASN A 59 28.79 7.61 24.77
CA ASN A 59 29.07 9.04 24.91
C ASN A 59 29.39 9.62 23.52
N ILE A 60 28.67 10.67 23.14
CA ILE A 60 28.99 11.46 21.95
C ILE A 60 29.65 12.78 22.36
N GLU A 61 30.71 13.17 21.66
CA GLU A 61 31.24 14.53 21.72
C GLU A 61 30.43 15.39 20.73
N LEU A 62 29.76 16.43 21.25
CA LEU A 62 29.00 17.43 20.47
C LEU A 62 29.88 18.61 20.05
#